data_AF-A0A9E6X2W9-F1
#
_entry.id   AF-A0A9E6X2W9-F1
#
_cell.length_a   1.000
_cell.length_b   1.000
_cell.length_c   1.000
_cell.angle_alpha   90.00
_cell.angle_beta   90.00
_cell.angle_gamma   90.00
#
_symmetry.space_group_name_H-M   'P 1'
#
loop_
_entity.id
_entity.type
_entity.pdbx_description
1 polymer ?
#
loop_
_entity_poly.entity_id
_entity_poly.type
_entity_poly.pdbx_seq_one_letter_code
_entity_poly.pdbx_strand_id
1 'polypeptide(L)' 'MGVVFPEGAVSVTTADGDIVILRICDLCGAAVVDAADTDLAFHKRWHRATGSGNWVDPSTGRIHGPGNAFAPGSPAD' A
#
# COMPACT_ATOMS: atom_id res chain seq x y z
N MET A 1 3.77 -12.91 14.01
CA MET A 1 4.50 -13.03 12.73
C MET A 1 3.88 -12.04 11.76
N GLY A 2 4.60 -10.95 11.45
CA GLY A 2 4.20 -9.92 10.48
C GLY A 2 4.12 -10.45 9.05
N VAL A 3 3.19 -9.92 8.26
CA VAL A 3 3.23 -10.09 6.81
C VAL A 3 4.41 -9.26 6.29
N VAL A 4 5.42 -9.94 5.73
CA VAL A 4 6.54 -9.26 5.05
C VAL A 4 6.10 -8.98 3.62
N PHE A 5 5.87 -7.71 3.30
CA PHE A 5 5.63 -7.31 1.93
C PHE A 5 6.95 -7.31 1.15
N PRO A 6 6.96 -7.80 -0.10
CA PRO A 6 8.16 -7.73 -0.94
C PRO A 6 8.56 -6.28 -1.17
N GLU A 7 9.86 -6.01 -1.04
CA GLU A 7 10.42 -4.70 -1.39
C GLU A 7 10.44 -4.56 -2.91
N GLY A 8 9.69 -3.59 -3.42
CA GLY A 8 9.64 -3.28 -4.85
C GLY A 8 8.42 -3.84 -5.57
N ALA A 9 8.57 -4.03 -6.89
CA ALA A 9 7.49 -4.47 -7.76
C ALA A 9 7.53 -6.00 -7.96
N VAL A 10 6.36 -6.61 -8.07
CA VAL A 10 6.17 -8.02 -8.40
C VAL A 10 5.58 -8.09 -9.80
N SER A 11 6.18 -8.89 -10.69
CA SER A 11 5.62 -9.16 -12.02
C SER A 11 4.83 -10.46 -12.02
N VAL A 12 3.63 -10.44 -12.59
CA VAL A 12 2.81 -11.63 -12.86
C VAL A 12 2.68 -11.79 -14.36
N THR A 13 2.98 -12.97 -14.88
CA THR A 13 2.75 -13.31 -16.29
C THR A 13 1.40 -14.00 -16.43
N THR A 14 0.53 -13.49 -17.29
CA THR A 14 -0.77 -14.11 -17.59
C THR A 14 -0.57 -15.39 -18.41
N ALA A 15 -1.60 -16.23 -18.50
CA ALA A 15 -1.57 -17.42 -19.34
C ALA A 15 -1.30 -17.11 -20.82
N ASP A 16 -1.71 -15.91 -21.26
CA ASP A 16 -1.55 -15.42 -22.62
C ASP A 16 -0.19 -14.73 -22.87
N GLY A 17 0.64 -14.62 -21.82
CA GLY A 17 2.00 -14.07 -21.89
C GLY A 17 2.14 -12.59 -21.54
N ASP A 18 1.05 -11.90 -21.20
CA ASP A 18 1.09 -10.51 -20.76
C ASP A 18 1.79 -10.38 -19.40
N ILE A 19 2.49 -9.26 -19.19
CA ILE A 19 3.14 -8.97 -17.90
C ILE A 19 2.37 -7.87 -17.18
N VAL A 20 1.86 -8.20 -15.99
CA VAL A 20 1.25 -7.25 -15.06
C VAL A 20 2.23 -6.94 -13.95
N ILE A 21 2.51 -5.66 -13.73
CA ILE A 21 3.35 -5.20 -12.63
C ILE A 21 2.45 -4.82 -11.45
N LEU A 22 2.73 -5.41 -10.29
CA LEU A 22 2.06 -5.15 -9.03
C LEU A 22 3.01 -4.45 -8.06
N ARG A 23 2.50 -3.50 -7.29
CA ARG A 23 3.22 -2.83 -6.20
C ARG A 23 2.39 -2.89 -4.94
N ILE A 24 3.01 -3.07 -3.79
CA ILE A 24 2.30 -3.04 -2.52
C ILE A 24 2.23 -1.62 -1.98
N CYS A 25 1.04 -1.20 -1.56
CA CYS A 25 0.85 0.02 -0.79
C CYS A 25 1.26 -0.22 0.67
N ASP A 26 2.29 0.47 1.12
CA ASP A 26 2.80 0.48 2.49
C ASP A 26 1.85 1.13 3.51
N LEU A 27 0.84 1.86 3.05
CA LEU A 27 -0.17 2.49 3.91
C LEU A 27 -1.32 1.53 4.22
N CYS A 28 -1.85 0.84 3.21
CA CYS A 28 -3.07 0.03 3.35
C CYS A 28 -2.86 -1.48 3.14
N GLY A 29 -1.67 -1.92 2.74
CA GLY A 29 -1.36 -3.32 2.42
C GLY A 29 -1.89 -3.82 1.07
N ALA A 30 -2.60 -2.98 0.29
CA ALA A 30 -3.19 -3.40 -0.99
C ALA A 30 -2.13 -3.61 -2.07
N ALA A 31 -2.32 -4.63 -2.90
CA ALA A 31 -1.62 -4.76 -4.18
C ALA A 31 -2.26 -3.83 -5.22
N VAL A 32 -1.44 -2.99 -5.83
CA VAL A 32 -1.83 -2.00 -6.83
C VAL A 32 -1.21 -2.38 -8.16
N VAL A 33 -2.02 -2.46 -9.21
CA VAL A 33 -1.56 -2.68 -10.58
C VAL A 33 -0.93 -1.40 -11.13
N ASP A 34 0.23 -1.52 -11.78
CA ASP A 34 0.88 -0.46 -12.56
C ASP A 34 0.31 -0.48 -13.98
N ALA A 35 -0.46 0.55 -14.34
CA ALA A 35 -1.17 0.69 -15.61
C ALA A 35 -1.24 2.17 -16.04
N ALA A 36 -1.74 2.43 -17.26
CA ALA A 36 -1.71 3.76 -17.86
C ALA A 36 -2.30 4.89 -16.98
N ASP A 37 -3.43 4.61 -16.32
CA ASP A 37 -4.18 5.62 -15.53
C ASP A 37 -4.15 5.35 -14.01
N THR A 38 -3.44 4.31 -13.57
CA THR A 38 -3.35 3.95 -12.17
C THR A 38 -1.99 3.35 -11.84
N ASP A 39 -1.42 3.80 -10.74
CA ASP A 39 -0.17 3.31 -10.20
C ASP A 39 -0.16 3.48 -8.67
N LEU A 40 0.93 3.07 -8.03
CA LEU A 40 1.10 3.25 -6.60
C LEU A 40 1.04 4.74 -6.19
N ALA A 41 1.51 5.65 -7.03
CA ALA A 41 1.51 7.08 -6.73
C ALA A 41 0.08 7.65 -6.74
N PHE A 42 -0.74 7.25 -7.70
CA PHE A 42 -2.17 7.54 -7.78
C PHE A 42 -2.91 6.98 -6.57
N HIS A 43 -2.66 5.72 -6.22
CA HIS A 43 -3.28 5.10 -5.05
C HIS A 43 -2.93 5.84 -3.74
N LYS A 44 -1.66 6.27 -3.57
CA LYS A 44 -1.25 7.11 -2.44
C LYS A 44 -1.90 8.50 -2.45
N ARG A 45 -2.14 9.10 -3.63
CA ARG A 45 -2.92 10.34 -3.76
C ARG A 45 -4.37 10.15 -3.32
N TRP A 46 -4.99 9.03 -3.70
CA TRP A 46 -6.35 8.67 -3.27
C TRP A 46 -6.49 8.59 -1.75
N HIS A 47 -5.54 7.95 -1.07
CA HIS A 47 -5.52 7.91 0.39
C HIS A 47 -5.43 9.30 1.01
N ARG A 48 -4.58 10.19 0.48
CA ARG A 48 -4.49 11.58 0.96
C ARG A 48 -5.81 12.33 0.79
N ALA A 49 -6.52 12.11 -0.32
CA ALA A 49 -7.77 12.78 -0.59
C ALA A 49 -8.95 12.26 0.27
N THR A 50 -8.92 10.98 0.64
CA THR A 50 -10.07 10.29 1.26
C THR A 50 -9.87 9.89 2.72
N GLY A 51 -8.65 9.96 3.23
CA GLY A 51 -8.29 9.44 4.56
C GLY A 51 -8.27 7.90 4.67
N SER A 52 -8.46 7.17 3.55
CA SER A 52 -8.58 5.70 3.53
C SER A 52 -7.26 4.93 3.75
N GLY A 53 -6.18 5.61 4.10
CA GLY A 53 -4.83 5.04 4.20
C GLY A 53 -4.56 4.25 5.48
N ASN A 54 -5.60 3.86 6.24
CA ASN A 54 -5.46 3.20 7.53
C ASN A 54 -5.62 1.68 7.36
N TRP A 55 -4.53 0.93 7.44
CA TRP A 55 -4.56 -0.54 7.58
C TRP A 55 -4.02 -0.96 8.94
N VAL A 56 -4.56 -2.04 9.48
CA VAL A 56 -4.11 -2.64 10.74
C VAL A 56 -3.42 -3.94 10.42
N ASP A 57 -2.14 -4.06 10.78
CA ASP A 57 -1.44 -5.34 10.71
C ASP A 57 -2.06 -6.30 11.74
N PRO A 58 -2.74 -7.37 11.30
CA PRO A 58 -3.46 -8.27 12.21
C PRO A 58 -2.53 -9.04 13.16
N SER A 59 -1.23 -9.11 12.85
CA SER A 59 -0.26 -9.84 13.65
C SER A 59 0.45 -8.99 14.71
N THR A 60 0.46 -7.67 14.54
CA THR A 60 1.13 -6.72 15.45
C THR A 60 0.16 -5.69 16.04
N GLY A 61 -1.06 -5.58 15.51
CA GLY A 61 -2.02 -4.53 15.84
C GLY A 61 -1.61 -3.14 15.37
N ARG A 62 -0.50 -3.02 14.63
CA ARG A 62 0.06 -1.74 14.20
C ARG A 62 -0.84 -1.10 13.15
N ILE A 63 -1.19 0.17 13.36
CA ILE A 63 -1.86 0.98 12.35
C ILE A 63 -0.79 1.51 11.39
N HIS A 64 -0.96 1.24 10.11
CA HIS A 64 -0.24 1.84 9.01
C HIS A 64 -1.13 2.90 8.39
N GLY A 65 -0.64 4.13 8.24
CA GLY A 65 -1.44 5.24 7.75
C GLY A 65 -1.30 6.54 8.53
N PRO A 66 -1.95 7.64 8.06
CA PRO A 66 -1.94 8.93 8.74
C PRO A 66 -2.54 8.89 10.15
N GLY A 67 -3.42 7.92 10.45
CA GLY A 67 -3.97 7.70 11.79
C GLY A 67 -3.05 6.95 12.77
N ASN A 68 -1.81 6.63 12.37
CA ASN A 68 -0.83 6.02 13.26
C ASN A 68 -0.22 7.08 14.19
N ALA A 69 -0.43 6.94 15.51
CA ALA A 69 0.19 7.78 16.54
C ALA A 69 1.74 7.70 16.54
N PHE A 70 2.33 6.75 15.80
CA PHE A 70 3.77 6.57 15.64
C PHE A 70 4.29 6.96 14.24
N ALA A 71 3.51 7.65 13.41
CA ALA A 71 4.02 8.23 12.16
C ALA A 71 4.95 9.42 12.48
N PRO A 72 6.17 9.50 11.91
CA PRO A 72 7.04 10.65 12.14
C PRO A 72 6.37 11.91 11.59
N GLY A 73 5.94 12.81 12.48
CA GLY A 73 5.28 14.07 12.12
C GLY A 73 3.78 14.16 12.42
N SER A 74 3.15 13.14 13.00
CA SER A 74 1.80 13.32 13.56
C SER A 74 1.87 14.20 14.81
N PRO A 75 1.05 15.26 14.94
CA PRO A 75 0.87 15.92 16.22
C PRO A 75 0.36 14.88 17.22
N ALA A 76 1.03 14.79 18.37
CA ALA A 76 0.43 14.15 19.52
C ALA A 76 -0.61 15.13 20.06
N ASP A 77 -1.89 14.79 19.92
CA ASP A 77 -2.95 15.35 20.76
C ASP A 77 -2.98 14.57 22.09
#